data_AF-A0A0B1SFZ3-F1
#
_entry.id   AF-A0A0B1SFZ3-F1
#
_cell.length_a   1.000
_cell.length_b   1.000
_cell.length_c   1.000
_cell.angle_alpha   90.00
_cell.angle_beta   90.00
_cell.angle_gamma   90.00
#
_symmetry.space_group_name_H-M   'P 1'
#
loop_
_entity.id
_entity.type
_entity.pdbx_description
1 polymer ?
#
loop_
_entity_poly.entity_id
_entity_poly.type
_entity_poly.pdbx_seq_one_letter_code
_entity_poly.pdbx_strand_id
1 'polypeptide(L)'
;LFQIKFLTKIWHPNISSQTGTICLDILKDQWAASLTLRTVLLSIQALMCSPEPKDPQDAVVAKQYMSNPALFKARDQCIVEKGEEHCGDLIEAHKKCLRDAGFEI
;
A
#
# COMPACT_ATOMS: atom_id res chain seq x y z
N LEU A 1 -12.03 12.76 16.31
CA LEU A 1 -10.75 12.54 15.60
C LEU A 1 -11.07 12.33 14.13
N PHE A 2 -10.52 13.15 13.23
CA PHE A 2 -10.72 12.97 11.79
C PHE A 2 -10.05 11.67 11.36
N GLN A 3 -10.80 10.75 10.78
CA GLN A 3 -10.26 9.51 10.22
C GLN A 3 -10.41 9.55 8.70
N ILE A 4 -9.28 9.52 8.01
CA ILE A 4 -9.22 9.30 6.57
C ILE A 4 -8.80 7.85 6.35
N LYS A 5 -9.56 7.14 5.51
CA LYS A 5 -9.27 5.77 5.12
C LYS A 5 -9.55 5.60 3.63
N PHE A 6 -8.83 4.66 3.02
CA PHE A 6 -9.16 4.20 1.69
C PHE A 6 -10.44 3.37 1.73
N LEU A 7 -11.41 3.72 0.88
CA LEU A 7 -12.59 2.89 0.64
C LEU A 7 -12.29 1.82 -0.41
N THR A 8 -11.56 2.19 -1.45
CA THR A 8 -11.03 1.26 -2.46
C THR A 8 -9.94 0.41 -1.83
N LYS A 9 -10.04 -0.91 -1.98
CA LYS A 9 -8.98 -1.83 -1.56
C LYS A 9 -7.69 -1.48 -2.28
N ILE A 10 -6.59 -1.47 -1.55
CA ILE A 10 -5.30 -1.09 -2.07
C ILE A 10 -4.20 -1.95 -1.44
N TRP A 11 -3.21 -2.30 -2.23
CA TRP A 11 -2.11 -3.14 -1.81
C TRP A 11 -0.85 -2.28 -1.68
N HIS A 12 -0.70 -1.58 -0.55
CA HIS A 12 0.37 -0.60 -0.34
C HIS A 12 1.01 -0.75 1.06
N PRO A 13 2.34 -0.69 1.22
CA PRO A 13 3.01 -0.91 2.52
C PRO A 13 2.48 -0.05 3.66
N ASN A 14 2.13 1.22 3.40
CA ASN A 14 1.64 2.18 4.39
C ASN A 14 0.11 2.27 4.47
N ILE A 15 -0.63 1.34 3.84
CA ILE A 15 -2.09 1.28 3.94
C ILE A 15 -2.52 -0.14 4.28
N SER A 16 -3.39 -0.30 5.27
CA SER A 16 -3.94 -1.61 5.65
C SER A 16 -4.74 -2.21 4.50
N SER A 17 -4.35 -3.40 4.04
CA SER A 17 -5.07 -4.13 2.98
C SER A 17 -6.48 -4.57 3.42
N GLN A 18 -6.73 -4.67 4.73
CA GLN A 18 -8.00 -5.10 5.30
C GLN A 18 -8.95 -3.94 5.60
N THR A 19 -8.43 -2.84 6.13
CA THR A 19 -9.25 -1.74 6.70
C THR A 19 -9.13 -0.42 5.94
N GLY A 20 -8.14 -0.27 5.06
CA GLY A 20 -7.84 0.99 4.38
C GLY A 20 -7.25 2.08 5.28
N THR A 21 -6.89 1.74 6.53
CA THR A 21 -6.22 2.65 7.47
C THR A 21 -4.87 3.08 6.91
N ILE A 22 -4.53 4.37 7.03
CA ILE A 22 -3.29 4.95 6.48
C ILE A 22 -2.31 5.19 7.63
N CYS A 23 -1.05 4.77 7.46
CA CYS A 23 0.06 5.23 8.31
C CYS A 23 0.67 6.48 7.68
N LEU A 24 0.25 7.65 8.16
CA LEU A 24 0.82 8.95 7.78
C LEU A 24 0.86 9.86 9.01
N ASP A 25 2.02 10.43 9.30
CA ASP A 25 2.32 11.25 10.48
C ASP A 25 1.39 12.47 10.63
N ILE A 26 1.08 13.17 9.52
CA ILE A 26 0.17 14.32 9.53
C ILE A 26 -1.27 13.94 9.89
N LEU A 27 -1.63 12.65 9.83
CA LEU A 27 -2.94 12.13 10.27
C LEU A 27 -2.92 11.62 11.71
N LYS A 28 -1.76 11.69 12.39
CA LYS A 28 -1.53 11.24 13.75
C LYS A 28 -1.07 12.41 14.63
N ASP A 29 0.22 12.48 14.92
CA ASP A 29 0.85 13.38 15.88
C ASP A 29 1.36 14.68 15.24
N GLN A 30 1.56 14.70 13.91
CA GLN A 30 2.02 15.88 13.17
C GLN A 30 0.86 16.70 12.57
N TRP A 31 -0.36 16.55 13.09
CA TRP A 31 -1.51 17.35 12.64
C TRP A 31 -1.34 18.82 13.02
N ALA A 32 -1.38 19.71 12.03
CA ALA A 32 -1.39 21.16 12.24
C ALA A 32 -2.71 21.78 11.79
N ALA A 33 -3.19 22.80 12.51
CA ALA A 33 -4.44 23.51 12.19
C ALA A 33 -4.40 24.24 10.83
N SER A 34 -3.21 24.44 10.27
CA SER A 34 -2.99 25.00 8.93
C SER A 34 -3.16 23.97 7.80
N LEU A 35 -3.24 22.68 8.11
CA LEU A 35 -3.45 21.63 7.10
C LEU A 35 -4.84 21.79 6.49
N THR A 36 -4.85 21.86 5.16
CA THR A 36 -6.06 21.89 4.36
C THR A 36 -6.36 20.49 3.80
N LEU A 37 -7.60 20.25 3.38
CA LEU A 37 -7.94 19.03 2.65
C LEU A 37 -7.03 18.82 1.44
N ARG A 38 -6.69 19.90 0.71
CA ARG A 38 -5.79 19.85 -0.45
C ARG A 38 -4.40 19.36 -0.07
N THR A 39 -3.80 19.91 0.99
CA THR A 39 -2.44 19.51 1.42
C THR A 39 -2.43 18.07 1.90
N VAL A 40 -3.47 17.64 2.63
CA VAL A 40 -3.61 16.24 3.07
C VAL A 40 -3.70 15.28 1.88
N LEU A 41 -4.53 15.58 0.88
CA LEU A 41 -4.66 14.75 -0.32
C LEU A 41 -3.35 14.68 -1.13
N LEU A 42 -2.61 15.79 -1.22
CA LEU A 42 -1.30 15.81 -1.87
C LEU A 42 -0.27 14.96 -1.12
N SER A 43 -0.26 14.99 0.22
CA SER A 43 0.61 14.13 1.02
C SER A 43 0.27 12.65 0.84
N ILE A 44 -1.02 12.30 0.77
CA ILE A 44 -1.45 10.92 0.46
C ILE A 44 -1.01 10.52 -0.95
N GLN A 45 -1.15 11.40 -1.95
CA GLN A 45 -0.67 11.14 -3.31
C GLN A 45 0.86 10.95 -3.34
N ALA A 46 1.61 11.75 -2.59
CA ALA A 46 3.07 11.60 -2.48
C ALA A 46 3.44 10.25 -1.84
N LEU A 47 2.73 9.82 -0.80
CA LEU A 47 2.90 8.51 -0.18
C LEU A 47 2.64 7.37 -1.18
N MET A 48 1.62 7.50 -2.03
CA MET A 48 1.32 6.54 -3.09
C MET A 48 2.42 6.43 -4.15
N CYS A 49 3.16 7.52 -4.39
CA CYS A 49 4.28 7.54 -5.34
C CYS A 49 5.59 7.02 -4.73
N SER A 50 5.76 7.15 -3.41
CA SER A 50 6.96 6.75 -2.69
C SER A 50 6.60 6.04 -1.39
N PRO A 51 6.33 4.72 -1.44
CA PRO A 51 6.05 3.93 -0.24
C PRO A 51 7.24 3.93 0.72
N GLU A 52 6.97 3.87 2.03
CA GLU A 52 7.98 3.71 3.07
C GLU A 52 7.84 2.31 3.72
N PRO A 53 8.46 1.26 3.17
CA PRO A 53 8.27 -0.10 3.64
C PRO A 53 8.97 -0.40 4.98
N LYS A 54 9.87 0.49 5.47
CA LYS A 54 10.52 0.30 6.77
C LYS A 54 9.66 0.75 7.95
N ASP A 55 8.63 1.56 7.69
CA ASP A 55 7.60 1.95 8.67
C ASP A 55 6.19 1.61 8.14
N PRO A 56 5.85 0.31 8.02
CA PRO A 56 4.67 -0.10 7.31
C PRO A 56 3.40 -0.07 8.17
N GLN A 57 2.27 0.14 7.51
CA GLN A 57 0.94 -0.12 8.08
C GLN A 57 0.55 -1.60 7.92
N ASP A 58 1.04 -2.25 6.86
CA ASP A 58 0.77 -3.65 6.55
C ASP A 58 2.10 -4.38 6.33
N ALA A 59 2.49 -5.18 7.31
CA ALA A 59 3.80 -5.87 7.33
C ALA A 59 3.92 -6.92 6.22
N VAL A 60 2.82 -7.57 5.83
CA VAL A 60 2.82 -8.56 4.76
C VAL A 60 3.08 -7.87 3.43
N VAL A 61 2.34 -6.78 3.17
CA VAL A 61 2.51 -5.97 1.95
C VAL A 61 3.92 -5.38 1.87
N ALA A 62 4.44 -4.85 2.99
CA ALA A 62 5.76 -4.25 3.03
C ALA A 62 6.87 -5.27 2.76
N LYS A 63 6.78 -6.46 3.35
CA LYS A 63 7.78 -7.50 3.08
C LYS A 63 7.70 -7.98 1.63
N GLN A 64 6.48 -8.12 1.10
CA GLN A 64 6.26 -8.45 -0.29
C GLN A 64 6.88 -7.42 -1.24
N TYR A 65 6.70 -6.14 -0.94
CA TYR A 65 7.31 -5.02 -1.66
C TYR A 65 8.85 -5.12 -1.64
N MET A 66 9.43 -5.46 -0.49
CA MET A 66 10.89 -5.56 -0.32
C MET A 66 11.50 -6.85 -0.89
N SER A 67 10.77 -7.98 -0.88
CA SER A 67 11.29 -9.28 -1.31
C SER A 67 11.47 -9.37 -2.82
N ASN A 68 10.55 -8.78 -3.59
CA ASN A 68 10.64 -8.75 -5.05
C ASN A 68 9.99 -7.48 -5.63
N PRO A 69 10.68 -6.33 -5.59
CA PRO A 69 10.14 -5.05 -6.05
C PRO A 69 9.70 -5.07 -7.52
N ALA A 70 10.40 -5.85 -8.37
CA ALA A 70 10.09 -5.96 -9.78
C ALA A 70 8.74 -6.67 -10.01
N LEU A 71 8.51 -7.80 -9.32
CA LEU A 71 7.24 -8.52 -9.39
C LEU A 71 6.09 -7.72 -8.76
N PHE A 72 6.36 -7.01 -7.66
CA PHE A 72 5.39 -6.09 -7.06
C PHE A 72 4.93 -5.03 -8.05
N LYS A 73 5.88 -4.35 -8.68
CA LYS A 73 5.59 -3.33 -9.69
C LYS A 73 4.85 -3.90 -10.90
N ALA A 74 5.28 -5.05 -11.41
CA ALA A 74 4.62 -5.69 -12.56
C ALA A 74 3.17 -6.07 -12.26
N ARG A 75 2.91 -6.64 -11.08
CA ARG A 75 1.55 -6.94 -10.61
C ARG A 75 0.72 -5.67 -10.52
N ASP A 76 1.22 -4.64 -9.85
CA ASP A 76 0.48 -3.39 -9.63
C ASP A 76 0.15 -2.68 -10.94
N GLN A 77 1.12 -2.62 -11.85
CA GLN A 77 0.91 -2.04 -13.17
C GLN A 77 -0.17 -2.82 -13.94
N CYS A 78 -0.15 -4.15 -13.90
CA CYS A 78 -1.19 -4.97 -14.50
C CYS A 78 -2.57 -4.65 -13.91
N ILE A 79 -2.69 -4.58 -12.58
CA ILE A 79 -3.97 -4.32 -11.90
C ILE A 79 -4.50 -2.94 -12.26
N VAL A 80 -3.64 -1.92 -12.33
CA VAL A 80 -4.04 -0.55 -12.70
C VAL A 80 -4.50 -0.47 -14.15
N GLU A 81 -3.83 -1.16 -15.07
CA GLU A 81 -4.13 -1.08 -16.51
C GLU A 81 -5.27 -1.99 -16.94
N LYS A 82 -5.42 -3.15 -16.29
CA LYS A 82 -6.29 -4.24 -16.76
C LYS A 82 -7.33 -4.69 -15.73
N GLY A 83 -7.21 -4.27 -14.47
CA GLY A 83 -8.04 -4.78 -13.37
C GLY A 83 -7.51 -6.09 -12.78
N GLU A 84 -7.82 -6.32 -11.50
CA GLU A 84 -7.28 -7.44 -10.70
C GLU A 84 -7.59 -8.82 -11.30
N GLU A 85 -8.80 -9.00 -11.82
CA GLU A 85 -9.30 -10.25 -12.41
C GLU A 85 -8.47 -10.74 -13.61
N HIS A 86 -7.73 -9.84 -14.28
CA HIS A 86 -6.91 -10.16 -15.45
C HIS A 86 -5.43 -10.40 -15.12
N CYS A 87 -5.05 -10.29 -13.84
CA CYS A 87 -3.65 -10.31 -13.39
C CYS A 87 -3.33 -11.52 -12.50
N GLY A 88 -4.16 -12.57 -12.56
CA GLY A 88 -4.06 -13.77 -11.74
C GLY A 88 -2.66 -14.40 -11.74
N ASP A 89 -2.02 -14.51 -12.90
CA ASP A 89 -0.67 -15.09 -13.02
C ASP A 89 0.37 -14.33 -12.19
N LEU A 90 0.35 -12.99 -12.24
CA LEU A 90 1.26 -12.15 -11.47
C LEU A 90 0.93 -12.18 -9.98
N ILE A 91 -0.36 -12.24 -9.62
CA ILE A 91 -0.80 -12.35 -8.23
C ILE A 91 -0.33 -13.67 -7.64
N GLU A 92 -0.53 -14.80 -8.33
CA GLU A 92 -0.13 -16.13 -7.86
C GLU A 92 1.39 -16.31 -7.83
N ALA A 93 2.12 -15.80 -8.83
CA ALA A 93 3.57 -15.76 -8.80
C ALA A 93 4.09 -15.02 -7.57
N HIS A 94 3.41 -13.93 -7.20
CA HIS A 94 3.80 -13.14 -6.05
C HIS A 94 3.47 -13.82 -4.71
N LYS A 95 2.29 -14.46 -4.60
CA LYS A 95 1.96 -15.31 -3.45
C LYS A 95 2.93 -16.47 -3.32
N LYS A 96 3.34 -17.09 -4.42
CA LYS A 96 4.37 -18.13 -4.39
C LYS A 96 5.69 -17.61 -3.81
N CYS A 97 6.15 -16.44 -4.25
CA CYS A 97 7.37 -15.82 -3.73
C CYS A 97 7.31 -15.60 -2.20
N LEU A 98 6.16 -15.20 -1.68
CA LEU A 98 5.95 -15.02 -0.24
C LEU A 98 5.91 -16.36 0.52
N ARG A 99 5.25 -17.39 -0.02
CA ARG A 99 5.26 -18.74 0.55
C ARG A 99 6.69 -19.30 0.62
N ASP A 100 7.47 -19.11 -0.44
CA ASP A 100 8.89 -19.49 -0.49
C ASP A 100 9.73 -18.72 0.55
N ALA A 101 9.31 -17.52 0.95
CA ALA A 101 9.92 -16.72 2.00
C ALA A 101 9.39 -17.03 3.43
N GLY A 102 8.55 -18.06 3.58
CA GLY A 102 8.07 -18.58 4.86
C GLY A 102 6.78 -17.94 5.40
N PHE A 103 5.97 -17.31 4.55
CA PHE A 103 4.69 -16.70 4.97
C PHE A 103 3.50 -17.64 4.80
N GLU A 104 2.59 -17.59 5.77
CA GLU A 104 1.23 -18.11 5.63
C GLU A 104 0.33 -16.98 5.07
N ILE A 105 -0.12 -17.14 3.84
CA ILE A 105 -0.89 -16.17 3.02
C ILE A 105 -1.89 -16.88 2.13
#